data_AF-A0A396GGT8-F1
#
_entry.id   AF-A0A396GGT8-F1
#
_cell.length_a   1.000
_cell.length_b   1.000
_cell.length_c   1.000
_cell.angle_alpha   90.00
_cell.angle_beta   90.00
_cell.angle_gamma   90.00
#
_symmetry.space_group_name_H-M   'P 1'
#
loop_
_entity.id
_entity.type
_entity.pdbx_description
1 polymer ?
#
loop_
_entity_poly.entity_id
_entity_poly.type
_entity_poly.pdbx_seq_one_letter_code
_entity_poly.pdbx_strand_id
1 'polypeptide(L)'
;MRGNLGLIATVIATMTFQMILNPPGGVMSIKDGENPPSTDASPPSTNANPPDADNYDKICTFVYKERLCPGEAVLAVRDSSGYLEFLISNTICFIASLSVCLLLVSGIPMHHRFLMWLLSIGMWVTLTSLDYSYLIAAVMTIPDSVYVRATEVVNKVFFTWIGLSAFIGLCHTLRLVTWGVIVFLERNKKPKETPIC
;
A
#
# COMPACT_ATOMS: atom_id res chain seq x y z
N MET A 1 9.47 -0.69 -24.28
CA MET A 1 8.71 -1.38 -23.20
C MET A 1 9.31 -1.19 -21.80
N ARG A 2 10.63 -1.33 -21.57
CA ARG A 2 11.26 -1.08 -20.24
C ARG A 2 10.97 0.33 -19.68
N GLY A 3 10.98 1.35 -20.54
CA GLY A 3 10.67 2.73 -20.15
C GLY A 3 9.26 2.91 -19.58
N ASN A 4 8.24 2.33 -20.23
CA ASN A 4 6.84 2.47 -19.79
C ASN A 4 6.60 1.77 -18.44
N LEU A 5 7.19 0.59 -18.21
CA LEU A 5 7.08 -0.13 -16.94
C LEU A 5 7.79 0.63 -15.81
N GLY A 6 8.98 1.19 -16.07
CA GLY A 6 9.69 2.02 -15.10
C GLY A 6 8.93 3.29 -14.75
N LEU A 7 8.29 3.93 -15.74
CA LEU A 7 7.42 5.07 -15.52
C LEU A 7 6.25 4.70 -14.60
N ILE A 8 5.53 3.61 -14.88
CA ILE A 8 4.40 3.17 -14.06
C ILE A 8 4.84 2.88 -12.63
N ALA A 9 5.93 2.13 -12.43
CA ALA A 9 6.43 1.83 -11.08
C ALA A 9 6.85 3.10 -10.32
N THR A 10 7.48 4.05 -11.01
CA THR A 10 7.86 5.35 -10.41
C THR A 10 6.63 6.19 -10.06
N VAL A 11 5.61 6.21 -10.92
CA VAL A 11 4.34 6.90 -10.66
C VAL A 11 3.64 6.28 -9.45
N ILE A 12 3.55 4.95 -9.36
CA ILE A 12 2.94 4.27 -8.21
C ILE A 12 3.72 4.54 -6.92
N ALA A 13 5.05 4.47 -6.97
CA ALA A 13 5.90 4.83 -5.82
C ALA A 13 5.67 6.29 -5.39
N THR A 14 5.54 7.20 -6.35
CA THR A 14 5.26 8.62 -6.05
C THR A 14 3.88 8.79 -5.45
N MET A 15 2.84 8.17 -6.03
CA MET A 15 1.47 8.26 -5.52
C MET A 15 1.35 7.69 -4.11
N THR A 16 1.93 6.52 -3.85
CA THR A 16 1.91 5.89 -2.52
C THR A 16 2.68 6.71 -1.49
N PHE A 17 3.79 7.35 -1.88
CA PHE A 17 4.49 8.31 -1.02
C PHE A 17 3.61 9.53 -0.70
N GLN A 18 2.93 10.09 -1.70
CA GLN A 18 2.02 11.21 -1.51
C GLN A 18 0.81 10.86 -0.64
N MET A 19 0.31 9.62 -0.72
CA MET A 19 -0.77 9.12 0.14
C MET A 19 -0.38 9.04 1.62
N ILE A 20 0.92 8.96 1.96
CA ILE A 20 1.37 9.03 3.36
C ILE A 20 1.50 10.47 3.83
N LEU A 21 1.99 11.36 2.97
CA LEU A 21 2.13 12.78 3.31
C LEU A 21 0.78 13.48 3.43
N ASN A 22 -0.19 13.05 2.62
CA ASN A 22 -1.56 13.55 2.60
C ASN A 22 -2.51 12.36 2.77
N PRO A 23 -2.60 11.78 3.99
CA PRO A 23 -3.42 10.61 4.24
C PRO A 23 -4.90 10.86 3.98
N PRO A 24 -5.68 9.81 3.72
CA PRO A 24 -7.13 9.90 3.69
C PRO A 24 -7.64 10.57 4.98
N GLY A 25 -8.56 11.53 4.83
CA GLY A 25 -9.07 12.34 5.95
C GLY A 25 -8.14 13.44 6.45
N GLY A 26 -6.94 13.57 5.89
CA GLY A 26 -6.00 14.65 6.16
C GLY A 26 -5.27 14.53 7.49
N VAL A 27 -4.38 15.50 7.71
CA VAL A 27 -3.65 15.68 8.97
C VAL A 27 -4.22 16.86 9.73
N MET A 28 -4.18 16.80 11.06
CA MET A 28 -4.53 17.93 11.90
C MET A 28 -3.51 19.06 11.71
N SER A 29 -3.98 20.25 11.33
CA SER A 29 -3.12 21.45 11.26
C SER A 29 -2.90 22.06 12.64
N ILE A 30 -1.80 22.81 12.79
CA ILE A 30 -1.59 23.67 13.96
C ILE A 30 -2.66 24.78 13.91
N LYS A 31 -3.36 25.02 15.02
CA LYS A 31 -4.24 26.18 15.15
C LYS A 31 -3.38 27.41 15.44
N ASP A 32 -3.42 28.40 14.55
CA ASP A 32 -2.80 29.69 14.80
C ASP A 32 -3.56 30.42 15.92
N GLY A 33 -2.98 30.42 17.12
CA GLY A 33 -3.03 31.54 18.07
C GLY A 33 -4.37 32.12 18.53
N GLU A 34 -5.52 31.47 18.32
CA GLU A 34 -6.78 31.89 18.95
C GLU A 34 -7.24 30.82 19.93
N ASN A 35 -7.29 31.22 21.21
CA ASN A 35 -7.66 30.35 22.33
C ASN A 35 -8.86 29.48 21.93
N PRO A 36 -8.77 28.14 21.97
CA PRO A 36 -9.93 27.31 21.71
C PRO A 36 -11.03 27.72 22.70
N PRO A 37 -12.31 27.83 22.28
CA PRO A 37 -13.40 27.87 23.23
C PRO A 37 -13.28 26.60 24.05
N SER A 38 -12.99 26.74 25.34
CA SER A 38 -13.11 25.67 26.32
C SER A 38 -14.57 25.22 26.31
N THR A 39 -14.89 24.25 25.47
CA THR A 39 -16.13 23.50 25.60
C THR A 39 -15.81 22.43 26.64
N ASP A 40 -15.99 22.82 27.90
CA ASP A 40 -15.91 21.96 29.06
C ASP A 40 -16.86 20.77 28.88
N ALA A 41 -16.30 19.63 28.46
CA ALA A 41 -16.92 18.32 28.58
C ALA A 41 -15.87 17.20 28.63
N SER A 42 -14.77 17.44 29.34
CA SER A 42 -13.98 16.32 29.89
C SER A 42 -14.59 15.94 31.24
N PRO A 43 -14.86 14.66 31.54
CA PRO A 43 -15.23 14.25 32.88
C PRO A 43 -14.10 14.61 33.85
N PRO A 44 -14.41 15.02 35.09
CA PRO A 44 -13.40 15.49 36.02
C PRO A 44 -12.44 14.32 36.33
N SER A 45 -11.20 14.41 35.85
CA SER A 45 -10.12 13.61 36.42
C SER A 45 -9.81 14.22 37.79
N THR A 46 -10.46 13.69 38.82
CA THR A 46 -9.92 13.80 40.19
C THR A 46 -8.60 13.07 40.19
N ASN A 47 -7.51 13.82 39.98
CA ASN A 47 -6.15 13.58 40.44
C ASN A 47 -5.36 14.84 40.11
N ALA A 48 -5.10 15.67 41.12
CA ALA A 48 -4.24 16.84 40.99
C ALA A 48 -2.84 16.38 40.54
N ASN A 49 -2.48 16.70 39.30
CA ASN A 49 -1.10 16.65 38.84
C ASN A 49 -0.52 18.08 38.80
N PRO A 50 0.81 18.24 38.98
CA PRO A 50 1.48 19.49 39.37
C PRO A 50 1.43 20.57 38.27
N PRO A 51 1.78 21.83 38.59
CA PRO A 51 1.73 22.95 37.64
C PRO A 51 2.92 22.93 36.68
N ASP A 52 3.13 21.83 35.95
CA ASP A 52 4.15 21.70 34.90
C ASP A 52 3.75 20.60 33.89
N ALA A 53 2.45 20.47 33.58
CA ALA A 53 2.02 19.70 32.42
C ALA A 53 2.47 20.44 31.15
N ASP A 54 3.55 19.91 30.60
CA ASP A 54 4.25 20.22 29.38
C ASP A 54 3.32 20.85 28.33
N ASN A 55 3.77 22.03 27.84
CA ASN A 55 3.14 22.90 26.84
C ASN A 55 2.57 22.18 25.59
N TYR A 56 2.96 20.93 25.36
CA TYR A 56 2.50 20.09 24.26
C TYR A 56 1.02 19.69 24.37
N ASP A 57 0.49 19.50 25.59
CA ASP A 57 -0.91 19.08 25.75
C ASP A 57 -1.93 20.21 25.47
N LYS A 58 -1.49 21.47 25.49
CA LYS A 58 -2.30 22.63 25.07
C LYS A 58 -2.54 22.69 23.55
N ILE A 59 -1.69 22.05 22.76
CA ILE A 59 -1.71 22.14 21.30
C ILE A 59 -2.60 21.04 20.69
N CYS A 60 -2.77 19.93 21.41
CA CYS A 60 -3.62 18.82 21.00
C CYS A 60 -5.09 19.06 21.36
N THR A 61 -5.99 18.42 20.63
CA THR A 61 -7.43 18.48 20.87
C THR A 61 -7.99 17.07 21.05
N PHE A 62 -9.13 16.94 21.72
CA PHE A 62 -9.79 15.65 21.89
C PHE A 62 -10.94 15.50 20.90
N VAL A 63 -10.91 14.43 20.10
CA VAL A 63 -11.94 14.08 19.13
C VAL A 63 -12.42 12.67 19.46
N TYR A 64 -13.73 12.50 19.69
CA TYR A 64 -14.31 11.21 20.14
C TYR A 64 -13.64 10.61 21.39
N LYS A 65 -13.20 11.44 22.35
CA LYS A 65 -12.45 11.06 23.57
C LYS A 65 -11.00 10.58 23.33
N GLU A 66 -10.55 10.61 22.09
CA GLU A 66 -9.16 10.30 21.73
C GLU A 66 -8.37 11.59 21.50
N ARG A 67 -7.08 11.56 21.84
CA ARG A 67 -6.15 12.68 21.65
C ARG A 67 -5.75 12.78 20.18
N LEU A 68 -5.85 13.98 19.62
CA LEU A 68 -5.44 14.32 18.27
C LEU A 68 -4.53 15.56 18.29
N CYS A 69 -3.28 15.37 17.91
CA CYS A 69 -2.27 16.42 17.87
C CYS A 69 -1.98 16.89 16.44
N PRO A 70 -1.47 18.13 16.24
CA PRO A 70 -1.05 18.57 14.92
C PRO A 70 0.01 17.65 14.29
N GLY A 71 -0.15 17.38 12.99
CA GLY A 71 0.66 16.43 12.23
C GLY A 71 0.15 14.99 12.28
N GLU A 72 -0.77 14.65 13.19
CA GLU A 72 -1.39 13.32 13.21
C GLU A 72 -2.51 13.23 12.17
N ALA A 73 -2.65 12.04 11.56
CA ALA A 73 -3.72 11.76 10.61
C ALA A 73 -5.06 11.62 11.34
N VAL A 74 -6.08 12.36 10.91
CA VAL A 74 -7.39 12.37 11.58
C VAL A 74 -8.04 10.99 11.58
N LEU A 75 -7.91 10.25 10.47
CA LEU A 75 -8.44 8.88 10.38
C LEU A 75 -7.66 7.86 11.21
N ALA A 76 -6.41 8.12 11.58
CA ALA A 76 -5.67 7.24 12.49
C ALA A 76 -6.31 7.19 13.88
N VAL A 77 -6.96 8.29 14.29
CA VAL A 77 -7.66 8.40 15.57
C VAL A 77 -9.11 7.93 15.44
N ARG A 78 -9.81 8.30 14.36
CA ARG A 78 -11.22 7.93 14.13
C ARG A 78 -11.42 6.45 13.78
N ASP A 79 -10.55 5.90 12.94
CA ASP A 79 -10.61 4.52 12.44
C ASP A 79 -9.19 3.93 12.38
N SER A 80 -8.63 3.67 13.56
CA SER A 80 -7.25 3.19 13.71
C SER A 80 -6.99 1.86 13.00
N SER A 81 -7.99 0.96 12.97
CA SER A 81 -7.88 -0.33 12.30
C SER A 81 -7.82 -0.17 10.78
N GLY A 82 -8.76 0.55 10.19
CA GLY A 82 -8.75 0.82 8.75
C GLY A 82 -7.49 1.58 8.32
N TYR A 83 -7.07 2.54 9.14
CA TYR A 83 -5.87 3.34 8.85
C TYR A 83 -4.60 2.49 8.88
N LEU A 84 -4.48 1.56 9.83
CA LEU A 84 -3.34 0.64 9.91
C LEU A 84 -3.30 -0.31 8.71
N GLU A 85 -4.44 -0.86 8.30
CA GLU A 85 -4.53 -1.71 7.11
C GLU A 85 -4.12 -0.96 5.83
N PHE A 86 -4.61 0.28 5.68
CA PHE A 86 -4.21 1.18 4.62
C PHE A 86 -2.69 1.41 4.62
N LEU A 87 -2.09 1.74 5.77
CA LEU A 87 -0.65 1.99 5.89
C LEU A 87 0.20 0.76 5.51
N ILE A 88 -0.20 -0.42 5.99
CA ILE A 88 0.50 -1.68 5.69
C ILE A 88 0.45 -1.92 4.18
N SER A 89 -0.74 -1.87 3.58
CA SER A 89 -0.92 -2.12 2.16
C SER A 89 -0.21 -1.09 1.28
N ASN A 90 -0.26 0.19 1.66
CA ASN A 90 0.42 1.26 0.94
C ASN A 90 1.95 1.09 1.00
N THR A 91 2.49 0.72 2.15
CA THR A 91 3.93 0.46 2.34
C THR A 91 4.40 -0.73 1.51
N ILE A 92 3.64 -1.83 1.48
CA ILE A 92 3.93 -2.98 0.61
C ILE A 92 3.97 -2.54 -0.85
N CYS A 93 2.98 -1.75 -1.30
CA CYS A 93 2.93 -1.21 -2.65
C CYS A 93 4.15 -0.35 -2.98
N PHE A 94 4.55 0.54 -2.07
CA PHE A 94 5.72 1.41 -2.22
C PHE A 94 7.02 0.60 -2.35
N ILE A 95 7.27 -0.33 -1.43
CA ILE A 95 8.48 -1.17 -1.43
C ILE A 95 8.52 -2.07 -2.67
N ALA A 96 7.39 -2.67 -3.06
CA ALA A 96 7.31 -3.48 -4.27
C ALA A 96 7.61 -2.64 -5.53
N SER A 97 7.09 -1.41 -5.60
CA SER A 97 7.36 -0.48 -6.71
C SER A 97 8.84 -0.08 -6.78
N LEU A 98 9.46 0.23 -5.64
CA LEU A 98 10.90 0.50 -5.57
C LEU A 98 11.72 -0.71 -6.01
N SER A 99 11.31 -1.92 -5.61
CA SER A 99 11.97 -3.16 -6.01
C SER A 99 11.92 -3.36 -7.53
N VAL A 100 10.77 -3.08 -8.16
CA VAL A 100 10.61 -3.08 -9.62
C VAL A 100 11.51 -2.02 -10.27
N CYS A 101 11.56 -0.80 -9.74
CA CYS A 101 12.45 0.25 -10.23
C CYS A 101 13.93 -0.16 -10.16
N LEU A 102 14.38 -0.71 -9.04
CA LEU A 102 15.75 -1.20 -8.86
C LEU A 102 16.10 -2.30 -9.86
N LEU A 103 15.20 -3.27 -10.07
CA LEU A 103 15.39 -4.33 -11.08
C LEU A 103 15.50 -3.75 -12.50
N LEU A 104 14.73 -2.72 -12.82
CA LEU A 104 14.77 -2.07 -14.12
C LEU A 104 16.05 -1.24 -14.34
N VAL A 105 16.51 -0.52 -13.31
CA VAL A 105 17.70 0.35 -13.31
C VAL A 105 19.01 -0.43 -13.24
N SER A 106 19.02 -1.64 -12.66
CA SER A 106 20.22 -2.47 -12.45
C SER A 106 20.98 -2.85 -13.74
N GLY A 107 20.51 -2.44 -14.93
CA GLY A 107 21.21 -2.67 -16.20
C GLY A 107 21.32 -4.13 -16.62
N ILE A 108 20.84 -5.06 -15.78
CA ILE A 108 20.88 -6.50 -16.04
C ILE A 108 20.16 -6.74 -17.37
N PRO A 109 20.80 -7.44 -18.32
CA PRO A 109 20.17 -7.76 -19.59
C PRO A 109 18.92 -8.59 -19.30
N MET A 110 17.75 -8.00 -19.60
CA MET A 110 16.40 -8.57 -19.47
C MET A 110 16.13 -9.69 -20.49
N HIS A 111 17.17 -10.43 -20.84
CA HIS A 111 17.11 -11.55 -21.76
C HIS A 111 16.66 -12.83 -21.03
N HIS A 112 16.91 -12.91 -19.71
CA HIS A 112 16.48 -14.05 -18.91
C HIS A 112 14.98 -13.97 -18.58
N ARG A 113 14.24 -14.98 -19.02
CA ARG A 113 12.79 -15.11 -18.76
C ARG A 113 12.44 -15.14 -17.26
N PHE A 114 13.39 -15.53 -16.40
CA PHE A 114 13.25 -15.47 -14.94
C PHE A 114 13.10 -14.03 -14.42
N LEU A 115 13.91 -13.07 -14.92
CA LEU A 115 13.82 -11.67 -14.50
C LEU A 115 12.52 -11.02 -14.97
N MET A 116 12.08 -11.36 -16.18
CA MET A 116 10.78 -10.91 -16.69
C MET A 116 9.63 -11.45 -15.85
N TRP A 117 9.72 -12.70 -15.39
CA TRP A 117 8.74 -13.30 -14.49
C TRP A 117 8.76 -12.65 -13.10
N LEU A 118 9.94 -12.40 -12.53
CA LEU A 118 10.09 -11.68 -11.26
C LEU A 118 9.49 -10.27 -11.32
N LEU A 119 9.75 -9.53 -12.40
CA LEU A 119 9.14 -8.22 -12.64
C LEU A 119 7.62 -8.29 -12.78
N SER A 120 7.12 -9.33 -13.43
CA SER A 120 5.67 -9.55 -13.53
C SER A 120 5.07 -9.77 -12.15
N ILE A 121 5.67 -10.62 -11.31
CA ILE A 121 5.22 -10.85 -9.93
C ILE A 121 5.29 -9.56 -9.11
N GLY A 122 6.39 -8.82 -9.22
CA GLY A 122 6.54 -7.52 -8.59
C GLY A 122 5.39 -6.59 -8.93
N MET A 123 5.02 -6.49 -10.22
CA MET A 123 3.87 -5.67 -10.61
C MET A 123 2.53 -6.21 -10.10
N TRP A 124 2.32 -7.52 -10.06
CA TRP A 124 1.09 -8.09 -9.49
C TRP A 124 0.92 -7.74 -8.02
N VAL A 125 2.00 -7.87 -7.24
CA VAL A 125 2.02 -7.49 -5.82
C VAL A 125 1.76 -5.99 -5.68
N THR A 126 2.45 -5.15 -6.45
CA THR A 126 2.25 -3.70 -6.44
C THR A 126 0.79 -3.33 -6.73
N LEU A 127 0.20 -3.83 -7.82
CA LEU A 127 -1.15 -3.45 -8.22
C LEU A 127 -2.22 -3.94 -7.23
N THR A 128 -2.09 -5.15 -6.70
CA THR A 128 -3.04 -5.70 -5.72
C THR A 128 -2.98 -4.92 -4.40
N SER A 129 -1.77 -4.60 -3.95
CA SER A 129 -1.55 -3.83 -2.73
C SER A 129 -2.02 -2.37 -2.89
N LEU A 130 -1.87 -1.79 -4.09
CA LEU A 130 -2.40 -0.47 -4.42
C LEU A 130 -3.93 -0.46 -4.40
N ASP A 131 -4.57 -1.44 -5.04
CA ASP A 131 -6.02 -1.57 -5.10
C ASP A 131 -6.61 -1.72 -3.70
N TYR A 132 -6.05 -2.63 -2.89
CA TYR A 132 -6.50 -2.81 -1.50
C TYR A 132 -6.34 -1.53 -0.66
N SER A 133 -5.19 -0.85 -0.78
CA SER A 133 -4.95 0.44 -0.09
C SER A 133 -6.00 1.49 -0.49
N TYR A 134 -6.28 1.61 -1.79
CA TYR A 134 -7.28 2.54 -2.31
C TYR A 134 -8.69 2.23 -1.80
N LEU A 135 -9.09 0.96 -1.79
CA LEU A 135 -10.40 0.53 -1.34
C LEU A 135 -10.61 0.81 0.15
N ILE A 136 -9.61 0.53 0.99
CA ILE A 136 -9.67 0.85 2.43
C ILE A 136 -9.73 2.38 2.64
N ALA A 137 -8.89 3.15 1.95
CA ALA A 137 -8.94 4.61 1.98
C ALA A 137 -10.32 5.17 1.59
N ALA A 138 -10.96 4.59 0.57
CA ALA A 138 -12.30 4.97 0.16
C ALA A 138 -13.33 4.68 1.27
N VAL A 139 -13.30 3.49 1.89
CA VAL A 139 -14.22 3.13 2.97
C VAL A 139 -14.08 4.07 4.17
N MET A 140 -12.86 4.41 4.58
CA MET A 140 -12.63 5.28 5.75
C MET A 140 -13.12 6.73 5.56
N THR A 141 -13.25 7.19 4.30
CA THR A 141 -13.70 8.55 3.97
C THR A 141 -15.21 8.68 3.78
N ILE A 142 -15.93 7.56 3.81
CA ILE A 142 -17.38 7.51 3.61
C ILE A 142 -18.11 7.74 4.96
N PRO A 143 -19.21 8.51 4.98
CA PRO A 143 -19.99 8.73 6.20
C PRO A 143 -20.76 7.48 6.65
N ASP A 144 -21.02 7.38 7.94
CA ASP A 144 -21.56 6.18 8.58
C ASP A 144 -22.93 5.73 8.03
N SER A 145 -23.73 6.67 7.50
CA SER A 145 -25.05 6.41 6.90
C SER A 145 -25.02 5.47 5.69
N VAL A 146 -23.89 5.41 4.98
CA VAL A 146 -23.71 4.59 3.78
C VAL A 146 -22.56 3.58 3.90
N TYR A 147 -21.90 3.52 5.06
CA TYR A 147 -20.74 2.64 5.33
C TYR A 147 -21.00 1.17 4.99
N VAL A 148 -22.11 0.59 5.49
CA VAL A 148 -22.42 -0.83 5.27
C VAL A 148 -22.54 -1.17 3.78
N ARG A 149 -23.23 -0.31 3.01
CA ARG A 149 -23.39 -0.49 1.57
C ARG A 149 -22.06 -0.32 0.84
N ALA A 150 -21.25 0.65 1.25
CA ALA A 150 -19.94 0.88 0.67
C ALA A 150 -19.01 -0.33 0.87
N THR A 151 -18.93 -0.86 2.09
CA THR A 151 -18.10 -2.03 2.40
C THR A 151 -18.55 -3.27 1.61
N GLU A 152 -19.86 -3.46 1.40
CA GLU A 152 -20.36 -4.56 0.57
C GLU A 152 -19.91 -4.42 -0.91
N VAL A 153 -20.02 -3.21 -1.47
CA VAL A 153 -19.57 -2.93 -2.84
C VAL A 153 -18.05 -3.13 -2.95
N VAL A 154 -17.29 -2.61 -1.99
CA VAL A 154 -15.83 -2.72 -1.94
C VAL A 154 -15.40 -4.19 -1.89
N ASN A 155 -16.01 -4.99 -1.02
CA ASN A 155 -15.73 -6.42 -0.96
C ASN A 155 -15.99 -7.12 -2.29
N LYS A 156 -17.12 -6.83 -2.96
CA LYS A 156 -17.43 -7.40 -4.28
C LYS A 156 -16.42 -7.00 -5.35
N VAL A 157 -16.01 -5.73 -5.38
CA VAL A 157 -15.00 -5.22 -6.30
C VAL A 157 -13.66 -5.91 -6.05
N PHE A 158 -13.23 -6.02 -4.80
CA PHE A 158 -11.98 -6.66 -4.43
C PHE A 158 -11.93 -8.14 -4.82
N PHE A 159 -12.98 -8.93 -4.51
CA PHE A 159 -13.02 -10.34 -4.92
C PHE A 159 -13.01 -10.52 -6.43
N THR A 160 -13.67 -9.62 -7.18
CA THR A 160 -13.65 -9.62 -8.65
C THR A 160 -12.23 -9.33 -9.16
N TRP A 161 -11.55 -8.35 -8.58
CA TRP A 161 -10.15 -8.03 -8.89
C TRP A 161 -9.21 -9.20 -8.63
N ILE A 162 -9.34 -9.86 -7.46
CA ILE A 162 -8.54 -11.04 -7.12
C ILE A 162 -8.78 -12.18 -8.11
N GLY A 163 -10.03 -12.43 -8.49
CA GLY A 163 -10.37 -13.46 -9.48
C GLY A 163 -9.72 -13.19 -10.84
N LEU A 164 -9.83 -11.95 -11.35
CA LEU A 164 -9.19 -11.53 -12.60
C LEU A 164 -7.66 -11.65 -12.52
N SER A 165 -7.09 -11.17 -11.42
CA SER A 165 -5.64 -11.17 -11.19
C SER A 165 -5.07 -12.59 -11.11
N ALA A 166 -5.76 -13.49 -10.40
CA ALA A 166 -5.38 -14.89 -10.27
C ALA A 166 -5.45 -15.61 -11.62
N PHE A 167 -6.48 -15.35 -12.43
CA PHE A 167 -6.61 -15.95 -13.75
C PHE A 167 -5.46 -15.52 -14.68
N ILE A 168 -5.18 -14.22 -14.77
CA ILE A 168 -4.10 -13.72 -15.63
C ILE A 168 -2.73 -14.20 -15.11
N GLY A 169 -2.51 -14.17 -13.79
CA GLY A 169 -1.30 -14.69 -13.14
C GLY A 169 -1.08 -16.19 -13.42
N LEU A 170 -2.14 -16.99 -13.39
CA LEU A 170 -2.09 -18.41 -13.73
C LEU A 170 -1.68 -18.62 -15.20
N CYS A 171 -2.26 -17.88 -16.14
CA CYS A 171 -1.86 -17.97 -17.55
C CYS A 171 -0.38 -17.62 -17.76
N HIS A 172 0.13 -16.57 -17.09
CA HIS A 172 1.54 -16.19 -17.19
C HIS A 172 2.49 -17.21 -16.56
N THR A 173 2.13 -17.79 -15.41
CA THR A 173 2.95 -18.82 -14.74
C THR A 173 2.98 -20.11 -15.56
N LEU A 174 1.85 -20.57 -16.10
CA LEU A 174 1.79 -21.75 -16.98
C LEU A 174 2.66 -21.57 -18.23
N ARG A 175 2.65 -20.39 -18.86
CA ARG A 175 3.51 -20.08 -20.01
C ARG A 175 5.00 -20.15 -19.67
N LEU A 176 5.38 -19.77 -18.45
CA LEU A 176 6.76 -19.89 -17.98
C LEU A 176 7.15 -21.35 -17.74
N VAL A 177 6.30 -22.11 -17.06
CA VAL A 177 6.54 -23.53 -16.73
C VAL A 177 6.65 -24.36 -17.99
N THR A 178 5.70 -24.23 -18.91
CA THR A 178 5.73 -24.92 -20.22
C THR A 178 7.01 -24.63 -20.99
N TRP A 179 7.45 -23.36 -21.05
CA TRP A 179 8.72 -23.03 -21.66
C TRP A 179 9.92 -23.65 -20.93
N GLY A 180 9.94 -23.60 -19.60
CA GLY A 180 11.01 -24.18 -18.80
C GLY A 180 11.16 -25.69 -19.02
N VAL A 181 10.02 -26.40 -19.08
CA VAL A 181 9.97 -27.83 -19.39
C VAL A 181 10.50 -28.11 -20.80
N ILE A 182 10.07 -27.35 -21.82
CA ILE A 182 10.55 -27.52 -23.19
C ILE A 182 12.08 -27.35 -23.26
N VAL A 183 12.62 -26.27 -22.68
CA VAL A 183 14.06 -26.01 -22.68
C VAL A 183 14.84 -27.10 -21.94
N PHE A 184 14.30 -27.62 -20.83
CA PHE A 184 14.91 -28.71 -20.10
C PHE A 184 14.94 -30.01 -20.92
N LEU A 185 13.83 -30.36 -21.58
CA LEU A 185 13.75 -31.51 -22.47
C LEU A 185 14.70 -31.38 -23.67
N GLU A 186 14.81 -30.20 -24.27
CA GLU A 186 15.77 -29.94 -25.36
C GLU A 186 17.23 -30.07 -24.91
N ARG A 187 17.56 -29.62 -23.69
CA ARG A 187 18.90 -29.83 -23.12
C ARG A 187 19.21 -31.31 -22.91
N ASN A 188 18.24 -32.12 -22.51
CA ASN A 188 18.42 -33.56 -22.30
C ASN A 188 18.44 -34.37 -23.60
N LYS A 189 17.93 -33.82 -24.71
CA LYS A 189 17.97 -34.45 -26.05
C LYS A 189 19.29 -34.27 -26.78
N LYS A 190 20.19 -33.36 -26.36
CA LYS A 190 21.51 -33.23 -27.00
C LYS A 190 22.36 -34.48 -26.70
N PRO A 191 22.73 -35.29 -27.71
CA PRO A 191 23.60 -36.45 -27.48
C PRO A 191 24.95 -35.97 -26.92
N LYS A 192 25.50 -36.73 -25.97
CA LYS A 192 26.90 -36.58 -25.58
C LYS A 192 27.74 -36.92 -26.82
N GLU A 193 28.27 -35.92 -27.51
CA GLU A 193 29.30 -36.14 -28.51
C GLU A 193 30.47 -36.82 -27.79
N THR A 194 30.63 -38.11 -28.04
CA THR A 194 31.81 -38.87 -27.62
C THR A 194 33.02 -38.31 -28.37
N PRO A 195 34.12 -37.96 -27.69
CA PRO A 195 35.34 -37.58 -28.38
C PRO A 195 35.79 -38.75 -29.24
N ILE A 196 35.88 -38.51 -30.55
CA ILE A 196 36.50 -39.43 -31.51
C ILE A 196 38.00 -39.38 -31.21
N CYS A 197 38.53 -40.48 -30.67
CA CYS A 197 39.97 -40.72 -30.50
C CYS A 197 40.67 -40.82 -31.85
#